data_AF-A0A948Q8X4-F1
#
_entry.id   AF-A0A948Q8X4-F1
#
_cell.length_a   1.000
_cell.length_b   1.000
_cell.length_c   1.000
_cell.angle_alpha   90.00
_cell.angle_beta   90.00
_cell.angle_gamma   90.00
#
_symmetry.space_group_name_H-M   'P 1'
#
loop_
_entity.id
_entity.type
_entity.pdbx_description
1 polymer ?
#
loop_
_entity_poly.entity_id
_entity_poly.type
_entity_poly.pdbx_seq_one_letter_code
_entity_poly.pdbx_strand_id
1 'polypeptide(L)'
;GRWGSSDPWLGVPVAWSQIAGAKVIVETTTRDMAPDPSQGAHFFHNIIGLGVYYLTARGGEGGRIDWDWLDAQPVAGETAHVRHVRLVKPLEAKVDGLAGLGLLRRSS
;
A
#
# COMPACT_ATOMS: atom_id res chain seq x y z
N GLY A 1 5.59 -5.00 4.47
CA GLY A 1 6.96 -4.71 4.96
C GLY A 1 7.18 -3.21 4.98
N ARG A 2 8.12 -2.73 5.80
CA ARG A 2 8.38 -1.31 6.06
C ARG A 2 9.02 -0.58 4.86
N TRP A 3 8.35 0.39 4.24
CA TRP A 3 8.95 1.27 3.23
C TRP A 3 10.20 2.02 3.74
N GLY A 4 11.22 2.13 2.88
CA GLY A 4 12.44 2.90 3.15
C GLY A 4 13.47 2.15 3.99
N SER A 5 13.21 0.89 4.34
CA SER A 5 14.21 0.00 4.94
C SER A 5 15.09 -0.60 3.84
N SER A 6 16.41 -0.55 4.03
CA SER A 6 17.36 -1.30 3.22
C SER A 6 17.55 -2.74 3.69
N ASP A 7 17.03 -3.09 4.88
CA ASP A 7 16.99 -4.47 5.36
C ASP A 7 15.87 -5.25 4.64
N PRO A 8 16.21 -6.26 3.81
CA PRO A 8 15.24 -7.06 3.06
C PRO A 8 14.28 -7.85 3.95
N TRP A 9 14.66 -8.15 5.19
CA TRP A 9 13.84 -8.87 6.15
C TRP A 9 12.86 -7.96 6.90
N LEU A 10 12.99 -6.64 6.75
CA LEU A 10 12.13 -5.68 7.45
C LEU A 10 11.27 -4.88 6.49
N GLY A 11 11.69 -4.72 5.23
CA GLY A 11 11.04 -3.76 4.37
C GLY A 11 11.44 -3.70 2.91
N VAL A 12 10.93 -2.66 2.26
CA VAL A 12 11.12 -2.41 0.83
C VAL A 12 11.99 -1.18 0.68
N PRO A 13 13.20 -1.30 0.08
CA PRO A 13 14.07 -0.16 -0.15
C PRO A 13 13.44 0.74 -1.20
N VAL A 14 12.93 1.89 -0.78
CA VAL A 14 12.33 2.89 -1.67
C VAL A 14 12.71 4.29 -1.22
N ALA A 15 13.05 5.15 -2.17
CA ALA A 15 13.17 6.59 -1.97
C ALA A 15 11.81 7.25 -2.18
N TRP A 16 11.54 8.34 -1.47
CA TRP A 16 10.27 9.07 -1.60
C TRP A 16 9.95 9.47 -3.04
N SER A 17 10.94 9.95 -3.79
CA SER A 17 10.79 10.35 -5.19
C SER A 17 10.25 9.24 -6.10
N GLN A 18 10.43 7.98 -5.73
CA GLN A 18 9.95 6.82 -6.50
C GLN A 18 8.46 6.55 -6.28
N ILE A 19 7.88 7.02 -5.18
CA ILE A 19 6.47 6.76 -4.80
C ILE A 19 5.63 8.01 -4.62
N ALA A 20 6.22 9.20 -4.75
CA ALA A 20 5.56 10.49 -4.52
C ALA A 20 4.33 10.74 -5.43
N GLY A 21 4.19 10.00 -6.52
CA GLY A 21 3.02 10.05 -7.41
C GLY A 21 1.82 9.22 -6.96
N ALA A 22 1.96 8.41 -5.90
CA ALA A 22 0.88 7.56 -5.40
C ALA A 22 -0.27 8.39 -4.82
N LYS A 23 -1.51 7.93 -5.02
CA LYS A 23 -2.70 8.51 -4.37
C LYS A 23 -3.08 7.76 -3.10
N VAL A 24 -2.84 6.45 -3.10
CA VAL A 24 -3.08 5.58 -1.95
C VAL A 24 -1.93 4.58 -1.87
N ILE A 25 -1.41 4.38 -0.67
CA ILE A 25 -0.44 3.33 -0.34
C ILE A 25 -1.10 2.42 0.69
N VAL A 26 -1.06 1.11 0.44
CA VAL A 26 -1.57 0.11 1.36
C VAL A 26 -0.41 -0.77 1.80
N GLU A 27 -0.09 -0.75 3.09
CA GLU A 27 0.83 -1.72 3.67
C GLU A 27 0.07 -2.95 4.19
N THR A 28 0.65 -4.12 3.99
CA THR A 28 0.13 -5.38 4.52
C THR A 28 1.24 -6.18 5.17
N THR A 29 0.85 -7.11 6.03
CA THR A 29 1.72 -8.09 6.67
C THR A 29 1.57 -9.44 5.97
N THR A 30 2.67 -10.18 5.88
CA THR A 30 2.66 -11.58 5.46
C THR A 30 2.61 -12.47 6.70
N ARG A 31 2.18 -13.74 6.56
CA ARG A 31 2.05 -14.68 7.69
C ARG A 31 3.34 -14.84 8.50
N ASP A 32 4.49 -14.64 7.87
CA ASP A 32 5.82 -14.84 8.46
C ASP A 32 6.49 -13.54 8.90
N MET A 33 5.85 -12.38 8.70
CA MET A 33 6.46 -11.07 8.95
C MET A 33 5.42 -10.01 9.30
N ALA A 34 5.44 -9.58 10.57
CA ALA A 34 4.63 -8.48 11.09
C ALA A 34 5.51 -7.32 11.60
N PRO A 35 6.35 -6.70 10.74
CA PRO A 35 7.07 -5.50 11.16
C PRO A 35 6.07 -4.37 11.44
N ASP A 36 6.43 -3.49 12.38
CA ASP A 36 5.68 -2.26 12.60
C ASP A 36 5.61 -1.44 11.29
N PRO A 37 4.47 -0.76 11.03
CA PRO A 37 4.30 0.04 9.82
C PRO A 37 5.37 1.13 9.78
N SER A 38 5.67 1.69 8.60
CA SER A 38 6.71 2.73 8.44
C SER A 38 6.45 4.04 9.20
N GLN A 39 6.64 4.06 10.52
CA GLN A 39 6.46 5.23 11.38
C GLN A 39 7.70 6.16 11.43
N GLY A 40 8.50 6.21 10.37
CA GLY A 40 9.58 7.19 10.29
C GLY A 40 9.02 8.59 10.05
N ALA A 41 9.28 9.54 10.94
CA ALA A 41 8.71 10.91 10.89
C ALA A 41 8.89 11.59 9.52
N HIS A 42 10.04 11.41 8.87
CA HIS A 42 10.32 12.03 7.57
C HIS A 42 9.49 11.45 6.41
N PHE A 43 9.14 10.16 6.49
CA PHE A 43 8.30 9.48 5.50
C PHE A 43 6.83 9.87 5.70
N PHE A 44 6.37 9.89 6.95
CA PHE A 44 5.00 10.26 7.30
C PHE A 44 4.68 11.73 7.00
N HIS A 45 5.62 12.67 7.25
CA HIS A 45 5.40 14.08 6.91
C HIS A 45 5.14 14.30 5.43
N ASN A 46 5.82 13.55 4.55
CA ASN A 46 5.63 13.66 3.11
C ASN A 46 4.28 13.08 2.65
N ILE A 47 3.83 11.98 3.28
CA ILE A 47 2.51 11.38 3.02
C ILE A 47 1.40 12.39 3.30
N ILE A 48 1.42 13.01 4.48
CA ILE A 48 0.41 14.00 4.87
C ILE A 48 0.51 15.25 4.00
N GLY A 49 1.72 15.76 3.76
CA GLY A 49 1.94 16.99 3.00
C GLY A 49 1.57 16.90 1.51
N LEU A 50 1.53 15.70 0.93
CA LEU A 50 1.26 15.49 -0.49
C LEU A 50 -0.10 14.86 -0.78
N GLY A 51 -0.96 14.72 0.24
CA GLY A 51 -2.31 14.20 0.10
C GLY A 51 -2.35 12.72 -0.30
N VAL A 52 -1.34 11.94 0.12
CA VAL A 52 -1.30 10.50 -0.10
C VAL A 52 -2.05 9.82 1.04
N TYR A 53 -3.05 9.00 0.72
CA TYR A 53 -3.73 8.21 1.75
C TYR A 53 -2.90 6.98 2.08
N TYR A 54 -2.63 6.76 3.37
CA TYR A 54 -1.84 5.64 3.85
C TYR A 54 -2.71 4.71 4.68
N LEU A 55 -2.85 3.47 4.23
CA LEU A 55 -3.70 2.46 4.85
C LEU A 55 -2.87 1.26 5.25
N THR A 56 -3.31 0.55 6.29
CA THR A 56 -2.74 -0.74 6.68
C THR A 56 -3.83 -1.80 6.61
N ALA A 57 -3.50 -2.97 6.04
CA ALA A 57 -4.40 -4.11 5.91
C ALA A 57 -3.70 -5.35 6.48
N ARG A 58 -3.90 -5.59 7.78
CA ARG A 58 -3.32 -6.73 8.52
C ARG A 58 -4.38 -7.82 8.71
N GLY A 59 -4.03 -9.05 8.32
CA GLY A 59 -4.88 -10.22 8.57
C GLY A 59 -5.05 -10.43 10.07
N GLY A 60 -6.29 -10.44 10.56
CA GLY A 60 -6.62 -10.56 11.99
C GLY A 60 -7.06 -9.24 12.67
N GLU A 61 -6.72 -8.08 12.09
CA GLU A 61 -7.08 -6.74 12.63
C GLU A 61 -8.13 -6.03 11.77
N GLY A 62 -8.95 -6.80 11.02
CA GLY A 62 -10.04 -6.26 10.19
C GLY A 62 -9.63 -5.81 8.78
N GLY A 63 -8.33 -5.82 8.45
CA GLY A 63 -7.85 -5.55 7.10
C GLY A 63 -8.04 -6.74 6.16
N ARG A 64 -8.69 -6.52 5.00
CA ARG A 64 -8.84 -7.54 3.95
C ARG A 64 -8.42 -6.97 2.60
N ILE A 65 -7.62 -7.75 1.88
CA ILE A 65 -7.29 -7.53 0.47
C ILE A 65 -7.84 -8.72 -0.32
N ASP A 66 -8.51 -8.45 -1.44
CA ASP A 66 -8.98 -9.45 -2.39
C ASP A 66 -7.82 -9.82 -3.33
N TRP A 67 -6.95 -10.71 -2.85
CA TRP A 67 -5.74 -11.14 -3.55
C TRP A 67 -6.06 -11.85 -4.86
N ASP A 68 -7.05 -12.76 -4.85
CA ASP A 68 -7.47 -13.50 -6.05
C ASP A 68 -7.90 -12.55 -7.17
N TRP A 69 -8.64 -11.49 -6.81
CA TRP A 69 -9.02 -10.46 -7.78
C TRP A 69 -7.81 -9.67 -8.31
N LEU A 70 -6.87 -9.25 -7.44
CA LEU A 70 -5.65 -8.56 -7.86
C LEU A 70 -4.79 -9.45 -8.77
N ASP A 71 -4.70 -10.74 -8.46
CA ASP A 71 -3.94 -11.75 -9.21
C ASP A 71 -4.55 -12.03 -10.57
N ALA A 72 -5.87 -11.92 -10.71
CA ALA A 72 -6.57 -12.03 -11.98
C ALA A 72 -6.41 -10.81 -12.92
N GLN A 73 -5.83 -9.68 -12.48
CA GLN A 73 -5.75 -8.48 -13.33
C GLN A 73 -4.68 -8.60 -14.42
N PRO A 74 -4.90 -7.98 -15.60
CA PRO A 74 -3.88 -7.90 -16.64
C PRO A 74 -2.60 -7.20 -16.15
N VAL A 75 -1.47 -7.87 -16.33
CA VAL A 75 -0.15 -7.39 -15.93
C VAL A 75 0.41 -6.49 -17.02
N ALA A 76 0.71 -5.24 -16.67
CA ALA A 76 1.38 -4.29 -17.55
C ALA A 76 2.91 -4.46 -17.52
N GLY A 77 3.46 -5.00 -16.43
CA GLY A 77 4.86 -5.37 -16.30
C GLY A 77 5.13 -6.08 -14.97
N GLU A 78 6.13 -6.95 -14.96
CA GLU A 78 6.49 -7.75 -13.79
C GLU A 78 8.00 -7.93 -13.68
N THR A 79 8.51 -7.85 -12.45
CA THR A 79 9.89 -8.13 -12.08
C THR A 79 9.91 -9.19 -10.98
N ALA A 80 11.08 -9.56 -10.49
CA ALA A 80 11.22 -10.50 -9.38
C ALA A 80 10.45 -10.08 -8.10
N HIS A 81 10.20 -8.78 -7.90
CA HIS A 81 9.64 -8.26 -6.64
C HIS A 81 8.49 -7.28 -6.82
N VAL A 82 8.15 -6.90 -8.06
CA VAL A 82 7.12 -5.90 -8.34
C VAL A 82 6.23 -6.39 -9.48
N ARG A 83 4.92 -6.37 -9.23
CA ARG A 83 3.89 -6.60 -10.24
C ARG A 83 3.11 -5.30 -10.47
N HIS A 84 3.10 -4.82 -11.70
CA HIS A 84 2.39 -3.62 -12.10
C HIS A 84 1.17 -4.01 -12.92
N VAL A 85 -0.01 -3.69 -12.40
CA VAL A 85 -1.30 -3.92 -13.06
C VAL A 85 -1.92 -2.59 -13.50
N ARG A 86 -2.58 -2.59 -14.66
CA ARG A 86 -3.35 -1.44 -15.14
C ARG A 86 -4.81 -1.84 -15.25
N LEU A 87 -5.65 -1.17 -14.45
CA LEU A 87 -7.10 -1.40 -14.45
C LEU A 87 -7.76 -0.59 -15.56
N VAL A 88 -8.81 -1.17 -16.17
CA VAL A 88 -9.62 -0.49 -17.19
C VAL A 88 -10.47 0.63 -16.57
N LYS A 89 -11.03 0.36 -15.39
CA LYS A 89 -11.72 1.36 -14.55
C LYS A 89 -10.86 1.64 -13.31
N PRO A 90 -10.79 2.90 -12.84
CA PRO A 90 -10.07 3.21 -11.61
C PRO A 90 -10.71 2.53 -10.39
N LEU A 91 -9.95 2.46 -9.29
CA LEU A 91 -10.50 2.16 -7.97
C LEU A 91 -10.99 3.45 -7.33
N GLU A 92 -12.09 3.36 -6.59
CA GLU A 92 -12.56 4.41 -5.70
C GLU A 92 -11.96 4.20 -4.32
N ALA A 93 -11.27 5.22 -3.81
CA ALA A 93 -10.81 5.29 -2.44
C ALA A 93 -11.78 6.15 -1.60
N LYS A 94 -12.23 5.60 -0.47
CA LYS A 94 -12.97 6.33 0.56
C LYS A 94 -12.20 6.21 1.87
N VAL A 95 -11.92 7.34 2.49
CA VAL A 95 -11.13 7.39 3.74
C VAL A 95 -11.86 8.28 4.74
N ASP A 96 -12.08 7.73 5.93
CA ASP A 96 -12.55 8.45 7.10
C ASP A 96 -11.40 8.53 8.11
N GLY A 97 -10.75 9.69 8.14
CA GLY A 97 -9.61 9.92 9.03
C GLY A 97 -9.99 10.05 10.51
N LEU A 98 -11.27 10.32 10.82
CA LEU A 98 -11.74 10.40 12.21
C LEU A 98 -12.00 9.00 12.78
N ALA A 99 -12.62 8.14 11.97
CA ALA A 99 -12.87 6.75 12.35
C ALA A 99 -11.65 5.83 12.13
N GLY A 100 -10.61 6.30 11.44
CA GLY A 100 -9.45 5.48 11.07
C GLY A 100 -9.79 4.39 10.03
N LEU A 101 -10.78 4.64 9.18
CA LEU A 101 -11.29 3.67 8.21
C LEU A 101 -10.88 4.03 6.78
N GLY A 102 -10.53 3.02 5.99
CA GLY A 102 -10.24 3.16 4.57
C GLY A 102 -10.84 2.02 3.76
N LEU A 103 -11.40 2.34 2.60
CA LEU A 103 -11.96 1.39 1.65
C LEU A 103 -11.47 1.73 0.24
N LEU A 104 -10.87 0.75 -0.43
CA LEU A 104 -10.72 0.76 -1.87
C LEU A 104 -11.75 -0.19 -2.48
N ARG A 105 -12.52 0.29 -3.44
CA ARG A 105 -13.52 -0.53 -4.14
C ARG A 105 -13.46 -0.30 -5.64
N ARG A 106 -13.96 -1.28 -6.38
CA ARG A 106 -14.14 -1.18 -7.84
C ARG A 106 -15.19 -0.10 -8.11
N SER A 107 -14.94 0.79 -9.07
CA SER A 107 -15.97 1.70 -9.56
C SER A 107 -17.11 0.90 -10.18
N SER A 108 -18.35 1.25 -9.82
CA SER A 108 -19.58 0.75 -10.46
C SER A 108 -19.61 1.17 -11.93
#